data_AF-A0A815VX92-F1
#
_entry.id   AF-A0A815VX92-F1
#
_cell.length_a   1.000
_cell.length_b   1.000
_cell.length_c   1.000
_cell.angle_alpha   90.00
_cell.angle_beta   90.00
_cell.angle_gamma   90.00
#
_symmetry.space_group_name_H-M   'P 1'
#
loop_
_entity.id
_entity.type
_entity.pdbx_description
1 polymer ?
#
loop_
_entity_poly.entity_id
_entity_poly.type
_entity_poly.pdbx_seq_one_letter_code
_entity_poly.pdbx_strand_id
1 'polypeptide(L)'
;MLEVIVRKFLRFIPILIIFVLGFGFSFHMLLQNQNVYHHTFDALIRTVLMLTGEFNYEEHLYRFENENGRYYYQIIFLLYILFCLLITILIMNLLIANAVGEIPPLIERAN
;
A
#
# COMPACT_ATOMS: atom_id res chain seq x y z
N MET A 1 -7.84 -4.78 25.28
CA MET A 1 -7.14 -3.72 24.52
C MET A 1 -6.84 -4.19 23.09
N LEU A 2 -6.07 -5.27 22.91
CA LEU A 2 -5.76 -5.84 21.58
C LEU A 2 -7.02 -6.19 20.75
N GLU A 3 -8.03 -6.84 21.35
CA GLU A 3 -9.27 -7.22 20.64
C GLU A 3 -10.01 -6.03 20.03
N VAL A 4 -10.04 -4.89 20.74
CA VAL A 4 -10.69 -3.66 20.26
C VAL A 4 -9.94 -3.09 19.06
N ILE A 5 -8.59 -3.09 19.13
CA ILE A 5 -7.72 -2.62 18.05
C ILE A 5 -7.89 -3.52 16.82
N VAL A 6 -7.88 -4.85 17.00
CA VAL A 6 -8.06 -5.82 15.91
C VAL A 6 -9.43 -5.68 15.27
N ARG A 7 -10.51 -5.50 16.05
CA ARG A 7 -11.87 -5.30 15.52
C ARG A 7 -11.99 -4.02 14.71
N LYS A 8 -11.36 -2.92 15.17
CA LYS A 8 -11.28 -1.67 14.40
C LYS A 8 -10.50 -1.87 13.10
N PHE A 9 -9.34 -2.53 13.16
CA PHE A 9 -8.51 -2.84 11.99
C PHE A 9 -9.26 -3.69 10.96
N LEU A 10 -9.99 -4.72 11.40
CA LEU A 10 -10.78 -5.58 10.51
C LEU A 10 -11.84 -4.81 9.72
N ARG A 11 -12.34 -3.69 10.26
CA ARG A 11 -13.29 -2.81 9.54
C ARG A 11 -12.64 -2.10 8.34
N PHE A 12 -11.32 -1.95 8.32
CA PHE A 12 -10.56 -1.35 7.23
C PHE A 12 -10.09 -2.36 6.17
N ILE A 13 -10.10 -3.67 6.48
CA ILE A 13 -9.70 -4.73 5.54
C ILE A 13 -10.39 -4.64 4.16
N PRO A 14 -11.71 -4.39 4.06
CA PRO A 14 -12.36 -4.28 2.74
C PRO A 14 -11.79 -3.15 1.88
N ILE A 15 -11.44 -2.03 2.51
CA ILE A 15 -10.82 -0.87 1.84
C ILE A 15 -9.42 -1.27 1.35
N LEU A 16 -8.63 -1.92 2.20
CA LEU A 16 -7.29 -2.41 1.84
C LEU A 16 -7.34 -3.39 0.65
N ILE A 17 -8.32 -4.29 0.61
CA ILE A 17 -8.48 -5.25 -0.49
C ILE A 17 -8.71 -4.51 -1.82
N ILE A 18 -9.58 -3.50 -1.86
CA ILE A 18 -9.84 -2.73 -3.08
C ILE A 18 -8.55 -2.05 -3.57
N PHE A 19 -7.76 -1.47 -2.66
CA PHE A 19 -6.48 -0.86 -3.01
C PHE A 19 -5.46 -1.88 -3.51
N VAL A 20 -5.31 -3.02 -2.84
CA VAL A 20 -4.40 -4.09 -3.25
C VAL A 20 -4.78 -4.62 -4.63
N LEU A 21 -6.07 -4.81 -4.91
CA LEU A 21 -6.52 -5.25 -6.23
C LEU A 21 -6.25 -4.18 -7.30
N GLY A 22 -6.63 -2.93 -7.06
CA GLY A 22 -6.44 -1.83 -8.03
C GLY A 22 -4.97 -1.60 -8.36
N PHE A 23 -4.12 -1.45 -7.35
CA PHE A 23 -2.68 -1.27 -7.55
C PHE A 23 -2.00 -2.53 -8.06
N GLY A 24 -2.34 -3.70 -7.54
CA GLY A 24 -1.71 -4.96 -7.96
C GLY A 24 -2.03 -5.34 -9.40
N PHE A 25 -3.24 -5.10 -9.88
CA PHE A 25 -3.54 -5.25 -11.31
C PHE A 25 -2.82 -4.20 -12.16
N SER A 26 -2.72 -2.95 -11.68
CA SER A 26 -1.97 -1.92 -12.39
C SER A 26 -0.49 -2.30 -12.50
N PHE A 27 0.13 -2.78 -11.42
CA PHE A 27 1.50 -3.26 -11.42
C PHE A 27 1.68 -4.50 -12.30
N HIS A 28 0.75 -5.45 -12.28
CA HIS A 28 0.80 -6.60 -13.20
C HIS A 28 0.81 -6.13 -14.66
N MET A 29 -0.11 -5.26 -15.06
CA MET A 29 -0.18 -4.77 -16.44
C MET A 29 1.06 -3.97 -16.85
N LEU A 30 1.62 -3.17 -15.93
CA LEU A 30 2.78 -2.32 -16.21
C LEU A 30 4.13 -3.03 -16.03
N LEU A 31 4.22 -4.11 -15.26
CA LEU A 31 5.48 -4.75 -14.89
C LEU A 31 5.53 -6.23 -15.24
N GLN A 32 4.56 -6.78 -15.98
CA GLN A 32 4.49 -8.21 -16.37
C GLN A 32 5.76 -8.77 -17.03
N ASN A 33 6.63 -7.92 -17.58
CA ASN A 33 7.93 -8.34 -18.14
C ASN A 33 8.98 -8.68 -17.05
N GLN A 34 8.69 -8.36 -15.80
CA GLN A 34 9.49 -8.72 -14.64
C GLN A 34 8.92 -10.00 -14.00
N ASN A 35 9.78 -10.96 -13.65
CA ASN A 35 9.37 -12.23 -13.05
C ASN A 35 8.44 -12.06 -11.83
N VAL A 36 8.67 -11.03 -11.01
CA VAL A 36 7.91 -10.75 -9.78
C VAL A 36 6.45 -10.33 -10.06
N TYR A 37 6.17 -9.80 -11.25
CA TYR A 37 4.84 -9.32 -11.65
C TYR A 37 4.26 -10.12 -12.82
N HIS A 38 4.92 -11.21 -13.23
CA HIS A 38 4.55 -11.99 -14.41
C HIS A 38 3.20 -12.68 -14.24
N HIS A 39 2.90 -13.18 -13.04
CA HIS A 39 1.59 -13.71 -12.71
C HIS A 39 0.80 -12.70 -11.89
N THR A 40 -0.51 -12.62 -12.15
CA THR A 40 -1.41 -11.69 -11.46
C THR A 40 -1.42 -11.91 -9.95
N PHE A 41 -1.38 -13.17 -9.50
CA PHE A 41 -1.36 -13.50 -8.07
C PHE A 41 -0.06 -13.05 -7.40
N ASP A 42 1.08 -13.21 -8.08
CA ASP A 42 2.39 -12.76 -7.58
C ASP A 42 2.44 -11.24 -7.47
N ALA A 43 1.88 -10.52 -8.44
CA ALA A 43 1.75 -9.06 -8.38
C ALA A 43 0.86 -8.60 -7.20
N LEU A 44 -0.22 -9.32 -6.90
CA LEU A 44 -1.07 -9.03 -5.74
C LEU A 44 -0.34 -9.27 -4.42
N ILE A 45 0.34 -10.40 -4.28
CA ILE A 45 1.19 -10.68 -3.10
C ILE A 45 2.24 -9.58 -2.94
N ARG A 46 2.90 -9.21 -4.05
CA ARG A 46 3.91 -8.15 -4.02
C ARG A 46 3.32 -6.82 -3.56
N THR A 47 2.11 -6.51 -3.99
CA THR A 47 1.38 -5.29 -3.56
C THR A 47 1.03 -5.32 -2.08
N VAL A 48 0.68 -6.49 -1.53
CA VAL A 48 0.49 -6.67 -0.08
C VAL A 48 1.80 -6.46 0.68
N LEU A 49 2.92 -7.01 0.18
CA LEU A 49 4.24 -6.79 0.79
C LEU A 49 4.61 -5.30 0.77
N MET A 50 4.31 -4.58 -0.30
CA MET A 50 4.54 -3.13 -0.37
C MET A 50 3.74 -2.32 0.67
N LEU A 51 2.67 -2.87 1.25
CA LEU A 51 1.95 -2.24 2.38
C LEU A 51 2.80 -2.16 3.66
N THR A 52 3.81 -3.02 3.81
CA THR A 52 4.73 -2.98 4.97
C THR A 52 5.73 -1.84 4.87
N GLY A 53 5.81 -1.18 3.71
CA GLY A 53 6.82 -0.17 3.40
C GLY A 53 8.06 -0.72 2.70
N GLU A 54 8.09 -2.01 2.37
CA GLU A 54 9.17 -2.59 1.57
C GLU A 54 9.01 -2.27 0.08
N PHE A 55 9.86 -1.39 -0.43
CA PHE A 55 9.92 -1.01 -1.84
C PHE A 55 11.25 -1.43 -2.46
N ASN A 56 11.24 -2.40 -3.37
CA ASN A 56 12.42 -2.71 -4.20
C ASN A 56 12.32 -1.98 -5.54
N TYR A 57 12.07 -0.67 -5.52
CA TYR A 57 11.88 0.08 -6.77
C TYR A 57 13.16 0.15 -7.61
N GLU A 58 14.33 0.19 -6.96
CA GLU A 58 15.63 0.41 -7.60
C GLU A 58 15.95 -0.68 -8.64
N GLU A 59 15.81 -1.95 -8.27
CA GLU A 59 16.05 -3.10 -9.16
C GLU A 59 15.12 -3.10 -10.38
N HIS A 60 13.88 -2.67 -10.20
CA HIS A 60 12.91 -2.57 -11.28
C HIS A 60 13.20 -1.39 -12.21
N LEU A 61 13.67 -0.26 -11.67
CA LEU A 61 13.94 0.95 -12.43
C LEU A 61 15.15 0.81 -13.38
N TYR A 62 16.26 0.23 -12.91
CA TYR A 62 17.49 0.08 -13.71
C TYR A 62 17.29 -0.78 -14.96
N ARG A 63 16.34 -1.72 -14.93
CA ARG A 63 16.06 -2.62 -16.07
C ARG A 63 15.35 -1.90 -17.22
N PHE A 64 14.46 -0.95 -16.93
CA PHE A 64 13.65 -0.26 -17.95
C PHE A 64 14.36 0.94 -18.60
N GLU A 65 15.33 1.55 -17.93
CA GLU A 65 16.11 2.65 -18.50
C GLU A 65 16.94 2.19 -19.72
N ASN A 66 17.36 0.92 -19.74
CA ASN A 66 18.16 0.34 -20.83
C ASN A 66 17.34 -0.10 -22.06
N GLU A 67 16.01 -0.19 -21.97
CA GLU A 67 15.14 -0.77 -23.02
C GLU A 67 14.33 0.29 -23.81
N ASN A 68 14.80 1.55 -23.85
CA ASN A 68 14.16 2.68 -24.58
C ASN A 68 12.73 3.06 -24.09
N GLY A 69 12.27 2.54 -22.96
CA GLY A 69 10.91 2.73 -22.42
C GLY A 69 10.70 3.98 -21.54
N ARG A 70 11.27 5.14 -21.90
CA ARG A 70 11.34 6.32 -21.00
C ARG A 70 9.97 6.87 -20.53
N TYR A 71 8.94 6.81 -21.38
CA TYR A 71 7.57 7.19 -21.00
C TYR A 71 6.91 6.18 -20.05
N TYR A 72 7.19 4.89 -20.27
CA TYR A 72 6.67 3.80 -19.46
C TYR A 72 7.23 3.87 -18.03
N TYR A 73 8.51 4.21 -17.92
CA TYR A 73 9.20 4.49 -16.67
C TYR A 73 8.53 5.61 -15.84
N GLN A 74 8.16 6.73 -16.47
CA GLN A 74 7.55 7.86 -15.76
C GLN A 74 6.19 7.49 -15.15
N ILE A 75 5.42 6.68 -15.86
CA ILE A 75 4.10 6.22 -15.39
C ILE A 75 4.26 5.25 -14.21
N ILE A 76 5.20 4.31 -14.29
CA ILE A 76 5.51 3.38 -13.19
C ILE A 76 5.94 4.16 -11.95
N PHE A 77 6.86 5.10 -12.10
CA PHE A 77 7.35 5.93 -10.99
C PHE A 77 6.23 6.74 -10.33
N LEU A 78 5.37 7.37 -11.13
CA LEU A 78 4.20 8.09 -10.63
C LEU A 78 3.24 7.16 -9.88
N LEU A 79 3.01 5.95 -10.39
CA LEU A 79 2.16 4.94 -9.76
C LEU A 79 2.71 4.51 -8.39
N TYR A 80 4.03 4.31 -8.26
CA TYR A 80 4.69 4.04 -6.98
C TYR A 80 4.53 5.20 -5.99
N ILE A 81 4.76 6.45 -6.40
CA ILE A 81 4.58 7.61 -5.53
C ILE A 81 3.13 7.71 -5.05
N LEU A 82 2.18 7.54 -5.96
CA LEU A 82 0.76 7.59 -5.64
C LEU A 82 0.38 6.50 -4.63
N PHE A 83 0.89 5.28 -4.82
CA PHE A 83 0.73 4.18 -3.88
C PHE A 83 1.30 4.53 -2.50
N CYS A 84 2.54 5.03 -2.43
CA CYS A 84 3.19 5.43 -1.17
C CYS A 84 2.40 6.50 -0.42
N LEU A 85 1.95 7.55 -1.12
CA LEU A 85 1.15 8.62 -0.51
C LEU A 85 -0.17 8.08 0.03
N LEU A 86 -0.86 7.25 -0.74
CA LEU A 86 -2.15 6.68 -0.32
C LEU A 86 -2.00 5.76 0.90
N ILE A 87 -1.01 4.86 0.90
CA ILE A 87 -0.75 3.98 2.05
C ILE A 87 -0.33 4.78 3.28
N THR A 88 0.49 5.81 3.12
CA THR A 88 0.87 6.70 4.23
C THR A 88 -0.35 7.40 4.83
N ILE A 89 -1.23 7.95 3.99
CA ILE A 89 -2.47 8.60 4.43
C ILE A 89 -3.40 7.58 5.11
N LEU A 90 -3.55 6.38 4.55
CA LEU A 90 -4.35 5.30 5.13
C LEU A 90 -3.86 4.90 6.51
N ILE A 91 -2.56 4.64 6.66
CA ILE A 91 -1.96 4.24 7.93
C ILE A 91 -2.09 5.36 8.95
N MET A 92 -1.79 6.62 8.59
CA MET A 92 -1.95 7.76 9.48
C MET A 92 -3.40 7.92 9.93
N ASN A 93 -4.36 7.83 9.02
CA ASN A 93 -5.78 7.92 9.36
C ASN A 93 -6.23 6.77 10.25
N LEU A 94 -5.70 5.55 10.05
CA LEU A 94 -6.00 4.40 10.90
C LEU A 94 -5.43 4.57 12.32
N LEU A 95 -4.20 5.09 12.44
CA LEU A 95 -3.56 5.38 13.73
C LEU A 95 -4.26 6.51 14.48
N ILE A 96 -4.58 7.61 13.81
CA ILE A 96 -5.31 8.75 14.38
C ILE A 96 -6.71 8.32 14.80
N ALA A 97 -7.45 7.59 13.96
CA ALA A 97 -8.78 7.10 14.29
C ALA A 97 -8.75 6.15 15.50
N ASN A 98 -7.68 5.38 15.68
CA ASN A 98 -7.52 4.57 16.87
C ASN A 98 -7.23 5.43 18.11
N ALA A 99 -6.29 6.38 18.02
CA ALA A 99 -5.87 7.24 19.12
C ALA A 99 -6.99 8.20 19.59
N VAL A 100 -7.72 8.82 18.67
CA VAL A 100 -8.84 9.74 18.99
C VAL A 100 -9.96 9.01 19.74
N GLY A 101 -10.16 7.73 19.46
CA GLY A 101 -11.13 6.91 20.20
C GLY A 101 -10.77 6.64 21.66
N GLU A 102 -9.51 6.88 22.06
CA GLU A 102 -9.02 6.68 23.43
C GLU A 102 -9.07 7.97 24.29
N ILE A 103 -9.27 9.14 23.68
CA ILE A 103 -9.25 10.45 24.37
C ILE A 103 -10.46 10.65 25.31
N PRO A 104 -11.72 10.40 24.90
CA PRO A 104 -12.88 10.70 25.75
C PRO A 104 -12.90 9.92 27.09
N PRO A 105 -12.63 8.61 27.13
CA PRO A 105 -12.57 7.85 28.39
C PRO A 105 -11.46 8.30 29.34
N LEU A 106 -10.37 8.88 28.82
CA LEU A 106 -9.28 9.40 29.65
C LEU A 106 -9.68 10.70 30.36
N ILE A 107 -10.43 11.57 29.68
CA ILE A 107 -10.92 12.84 30.24
C ILE A 107 -11.97 12.58 31.33
N GLU A 108 -12.87 11.61 31.13
CA GLU A 108 -13.92 11.29 32.10
C GLU A 108 -13.38 10.71 33.41
N ARG A 109 -12.23 10.01 33.37
CA ARG A 109 -11.56 9.47 34.57
C ARG A 109 -10.69 10.49 35.33
N ALA A 110 -10.44 11.65 34.72
CA ALA A 110 -9.60 12.70 35.30
C ALA A 110 -10.42 13.76 36.07
N ASN A 111 -11.75 13.78 35.89
CA ASN A 111 -12.71 14.58 36.66
C ASN A 111 -13.39 13.74 37.74
#